data_AF-A0A7E6EE04-F1
#
_entry.id   AF-A0A7E6EE04-F1
#
_cell.length_a   1.000
_cell.length_b   1.000
_cell.length_c   1.000
_cell.angle_alpha   90.00
_cell.angle_beta   90.00
_cell.angle_gamma   90.00
#
_symmetry.space_group_name_H-M   'P 1'
#
loop_
_entity.id
_entity.type
_entity.pdbx_description
1 polymer ?
#
loop_
_entity_poly.entity_id
_entity_poly.type
_entity_poly.pdbx_seq_one_letter_code
_entity_poly.pdbx_strand_id
1 'polypeptide(L)'
;MREVSLVPEVSPPSLSGPRGCREDSSPPARSKVEYAYSDNSLDPGLFVESTRKGSIVSRANSIGSTSASSVPNTDDEDSDYHQESYKESYKDRRRRAHTQAEQKRRDAIKRGYDDLQTIVPTCQQQDFSIGSQKLSKAIVLQKTIDYIQFLHKEKKKQEEEVSTLRKDVMALKIMKVNYEQIVKAHQDNPHEGEDQVSDQVKFNVFQGIMDSLFQSFNASVSMASFQELSACVFSWIEEHCKPQTLREIVMGVLHQLKNQLY
;
A
#
# COMPACT_ATOMS: atom_id res chain seq x y z
N MET A 1 -78.72 -33.65 69.52
CA MET A 1 -79.19 -32.74 68.44
C MET A 1 -78.05 -31.77 68.15
N ARG A 2 -77.39 -31.77 66.99
CA ARG A 2 -77.59 -32.54 65.75
C ARG A 2 -76.49 -33.61 65.56
N GLU A 3 -76.77 -34.56 64.67
CA GLU A 3 -75.90 -35.67 64.26
C GLU A 3 -74.62 -35.17 63.54
N VAL A 4 -73.43 -35.74 63.77
CA VAL A 4 -72.92 -37.09 63.41
C VAL A 4 -72.76 -37.25 61.90
N SER A 5 -71.69 -37.78 61.30
CA SER A 5 -70.27 -38.08 61.60
C SER A 5 -69.79 -38.94 60.40
N LEU A 6 -68.50 -38.97 60.06
CA LEU A 6 -67.78 -40.21 59.72
C LEU A 6 -66.26 -39.93 59.74
N VAL A 7 -65.54 -40.15 60.86
CA VAL A 7 -64.64 -41.29 61.26
C VAL A 7 -63.40 -41.54 60.33
N PRO A 8 -62.28 -42.16 60.80
CA PRO A 8 -60.91 -41.59 60.72
C PRO A 8 -59.96 -42.43 59.80
N GLU A 9 -58.60 -42.47 59.85
CA GLU A 9 -57.72 -42.93 60.95
C GLU A 9 -56.22 -43.10 60.47
N VAL A 10 -55.24 -42.94 61.39
CA VAL A 10 -53.84 -43.50 61.48
C VAL A 10 -52.81 -43.42 60.31
N SER A 11 -51.74 -42.64 60.56
CA SER A 11 -50.27 -42.95 60.58
C SER A 11 -49.57 -43.79 59.45
N PRO A 12 -48.29 -44.30 59.55
CA PRO A 12 -47.24 -44.11 58.49
C PRO A 12 -46.64 -45.47 58.00
N PRO A 13 -45.35 -45.73 57.61
CA PRO A 13 -44.15 -44.87 57.37
C PRO A 13 -43.14 -45.24 56.22
N SER A 14 -42.29 -44.27 55.81
CA SER A 14 -40.84 -44.42 55.48
C SER A 14 -40.29 -45.24 54.27
N LEU A 15 -39.02 -44.95 53.91
CA LEU A 15 -38.02 -45.73 53.12
C LEU A 15 -38.22 -45.83 51.58
N SER A 16 -37.34 -45.27 50.73
CA SER A 16 -35.96 -45.76 50.48
C SER A 16 -35.16 -44.80 49.54
N GLY A 17 -33.83 -44.67 49.71
CA GLY A 17 -32.92 -43.92 48.81
C GLY A 17 -32.17 -44.85 47.82
N PRO A 18 -30.93 -44.56 47.36
CA PRO A 18 -30.10 -43.34 47.53
C PRO A 18 -29.31 -42.88 46.24
N ARG A 19 -28.45 -41.84 46.37
CA ARG A 19 -27.41 -41.34 45.40
C ARG A 19 -27.95 -40.61 44.15
N GLY A 20 -27.27 -39.61 43.56
CA GLY A 20 -26.05 -38.91 43.99
C GLY A 20 -25.47 -37.96 42.92
N CYS A 21 -25.54 -36.64 43.19
CA CYS A 21 -24.73 -35.49 42.73
C CYS A 21 -24.01 -35.45 41.35
N ARG A 22 -24.32 -34.42 40.53
CA ARG A 22 -23.49 -33.23 40.16
C ARG A 22 -24.09 -32.55 38.91
N GLU A 23 -24.51 -31.30 38.98
CA GLU A 23 -23.70 -30.06 38.92
C GLU A 23 -22.94 -29.90 37.59
N ASP A 24 -23.51 -29.08 36.70
CA ASP A 24 -22.88 -28.51 35.51
C ASP A 24 -22.91 -26.97 35.64
N SER A 25 -21.88 -26.29 35.15
CA SER A 25 -21.69 -24.84 35.31
C SER A 25 -20.98 -24.27 34.09
N SER A 26 -21.75 -23.64 33.20
CA SER A 26 -21.27 -23.09 31.93
C SER A 26 -20.41 -21.82 32.09
N PRO A 27 -19.35 -21.64 31.28
CA PRO A 27 -18.68 -20.36 31.11
C PRO A 27 -19.37 -19.47 30.04
N PRO A 28 -19.17 -18.14 30.07
CA PRO A 28 -19.96 -17.19 29.26
C PRO A 28 -19.46 -16.97 27.82
N ALA A 29 -20.36 -16.48 26.97
CA ALA A 29 -20.17 -16.31 25.53
C ALA A 29 -19.14 -15.22 25.15
N ARG A 30 -18.33 -15.49 24.10
CA ARG A 30 -17.56 -14.47 23.39
C ARG A 30 -18.45 -13.66 22.44
N SER A 31 -18.33 -12.35 22.49
CA SER A 31 -18.97 -11.41 21.58
C SER A 31 -18.47 -11.58 20.13
N LYS A 32 -19.39 -11.84 19.19
CA LYS A 32 -19.12 -11.65 17.76
C LYS A 32 -19.14 -10.15 17.47
N VAL A 33 -18.04 -9.62 16.95
CA VAL A 33 -18.00 -8.29 16.32
C VAL A 33 -18.15 -8.49 14.82
N GLU A 34 -19.32 -8.16 14.30
CA GLU A 34 -19.69 -8.36 12.90
C GLU A 34 -19.35 -7.10 12.09
N TYR A 35 -18.16 -7.06 11.50
CA TYR A 35 -17.80 -6.03 10.52
C TYR A 35 -18.22 -6.47 9.12
N ALA A 36 -19.44 -6.10 8.73
CA ALA A 36 -19.91 -6.24 7.35
C ALA A 36 -19.18 -5.24 6.45
N TYR A 37 -18.14 -5.70 5.74
CA TYR A 37 -17.71 -5.11 4.48
C TYR A 37 -18.16 -6.03 3.36
N SER A 38 -19.11 -5.55 2.55
CA SER A 38 -19.75 -6.34 1.50
C SER A 38 -18.75 -6.85 0.48
N ASP A 39 -18.57 -8.17 0.44
CA ASP A 39 -17.85 -8.87 -0.62
C ASP A 39 -18.75 -8.94 -1.87
N ASN A 40 -18.35 -8.27 -2.94
CA ASN A 40 -19.06 -8.30 -4.21
C ASN A 40 -18.29 -9.19 -5.17
N SER A 41 -18.79 -10.42 -5.34
CA SER A 41 -18.07 -11.52 -5.98
C SER A 41 -17.73 -11.28 -7.46
N LEU A 42 -16.46 -11.53 -7.80
CA LEU A 42 -15.95 -12.17 -9.02
C LEU A 42 -16.62 -11.84 -10.38
N ASP A 43 -15.81 -11.26 -11.29
CA ASP A 43 -15.83 -11.63 -12.71
C ASP A 43 -14.37 -11.87 -13.18
N PRO A 44 -13.99 -13.09 -13.59
CA PRO A 44 -12.64 -13.40 -14.10
C PRO A 44 -12.54 -13.13 -15.62
N GLY A 45 -12.76 -11.87 -16.02
CA GLY A 45 -12.74 -11.42 -17.42
C GLY A 45 -11.42 -10.75 -17.85
N LEU A 46 -10.63 -11.49 -18.65
CA LEU A 46 -9.64 -11.02 -19.63
C LEU A 46 -9.39 -9.48 -19.71
N PHE A 47 -8.23 -9.01 -19.24
CA PHE A 47 -7.67 -7.75 -19.73
C PHE A 47 -6.35 -8.00 -20.46
N VAL A 48 -6.47 -8.14 -21.78
CA VAL A 48 -5.31 -8.20 -22.69
C VAL A 48 -4.62 -6.84 -22.70
N GLU A 49 -3.29 -6.84 -22.62
CA GLU A 49 -2.48 -5.64 -22.60
C GLU A 49 -2.49 -4.96 -23.98
N SER A 50 -3.46 -4.05 -24.17
CA SER A 50 -3.56 -3.23 -25.38
C SER A 50 -2.64 -2.02 -25.28
N THR A 51 -1.44 -2.13 -25.86
CA THR A 51 -0.49 -1.04 -26.10
C THR A 51 -1.06 0.04 -27.04
N ARG A 52 -2.04 0.82 -26.56
CA ARG A 52 -2.62 1.92 -27.31
C ARG A 52 -1.66 3.11 -27.30
N LYS A 53 -0.89 3.21 -28.40
CA LYS A 53 -0.13 4.42 -28.77
C LYS A 53 -1.02 5.65 -28.57
N GLY A 54 -0.58 6.56 -27.70
CA GLY A 54 -1.28 7.82 -27.48
C GLY A 54 -1.40 8.59 -28.80
N SER A 55 -2.63 8.84 -29.23
CA SER A 55 -2.90 9.62 -30.44
C SER A 55 -2.39 11.04 -30.22
N ILE A 56 -1.32 11.40 -30.93
CA ILE A 56 -0.84 12.78 -30.98
C ILE A 56 -1.94 13.60 -31.66
N VAL A 57 -2.62 14.46 -30.90
CA VAL A 57 -3.62 15.37 -31.47
C VAL A 57 -2.87 16.42 -32.28
N SER A 58 -2.65 16.12 -33.56
CA SER A 58 -2.09 17.03 -34.55
C SER A 58 -3.01 18.23 -34.73
N ARG A 59 -2.86 19.24 -33.87
CA ARG A 59 -3.41 20.58 -34.09
C ARG A 59 -2.66 21.21 -35.26
N ALA A 60 -3.19 20.98 -36.46
CA ALA A 60 -2.75 21.62 -37.68
C ALA A 60 -3.04 23.13 -37.60
N ASN A 61 -2.09 23.91 -37.09
CA ASN A 61 -2.05 25.35 -37.31
C ASN A 61 -1.60 25.64 -38.75
N SER A 62 -2.43 25.26 -39.72
CA SER A 62 -2.35 25.77 -41.07
C SER A 62 -3.03 27.13 -41.15
N ILE A 63 -2.27 28.17 -40.78
CA ILE A 63 -2.53 29.54 -41.23
C ILE A 63 -1.26 30.08 -41.89
N GLY A 64 -0.84 29.36 -42.93
CA GLY A 64 -0.06 29.96 -44.00
C GLY A 64 -0.92 30.99 -44.72
N SER A 65 -0.85 32.23 -44.27
CA SER A 65 -1.41 33.38 -44.99
C SER A 65 -0.31 34.41 -45.20
N THR A 66 0.56 34.07 -46.15
CA THR A 66 1.42 35.04 -46.83
C THR A 66 0.53 35.97 -47.63
N SER A 67 0.05 37.05 -47.00
CA SER A 67 -0.52 38.18 -47.74
C SER A 67 0.60 38.89 -48.48
N ALA A 68 0.95 38.35 -49.66
CA ALA A 68 1.75 39.06 -50.64
C ALA A 68 1.00 40.35 -50.99
N SER A 69 1.60 41.51 -50.67
CA SER A 69 1.03 42.79 -51.04
C SER A 69 1.24 43.01 -52.54
N SER A 70 0.23 42.67 -53.35
CA SER A 70 0.13 43.18 -54.71
C SER A 70 -0.12 44.69 -54.64
N VAL A 71 0.94 45.47 -54.88
CA VAL A 71 0.84 46.92 -55.02
C VAL A 71 0.14 47.20 -56.36
N PRO A 72 -1.00 47.91 -56.40
CA PRO A 72 -1.49 48.48 -57.62
C PRO A 72 -0.62 49.70 -57.93
N ASN A 73 0.27 49.58 -58.92
CA ASN A 73 0.87 50.74 -59.54
C ASN A 73 -0.19 51.38 -60.44
N THR A 74 -1.01 52.26 -59.87
CA THR A 74 -1.76 53.27 -60.64
C THR A 74 -0.89 54.51 -60.74
N ASP A 75 -0.23 54.61 -61.89
CA ASP A 75 0.46 55.80 -62.38
C ASP A 75 -0.60 56.78 -62.90
N ASP A 76 -0.88 57.83 -62.13
CA ASP A 76 -1.75 58.96 -62.50
C ASP A 76 -1.31 60.18 -61.66
N GLU A 77 -1.02 61.31 -62.32
CA GLU A 77 -0.39 62.48 -61.69
C GLU A 77 -1.37 63.46 -60.99
N ASP A 78 -0.77 64.28 -60.13
CA ASP A 78 -1.19 65.64 -59.72
C ASP A 78 -2.38 65.82 -58.73
N SER A 79 -2.09 65.77 -57.42
CA SER A 79 -2.82 66.52 -56.35
C SER A 79 -2.20 66.33 -54.93
N ASP A 80 -1.01 66.89 -54.71
CA ASP A 80 -0.03 66.39 -53.71
C ASP A 80 -0.11 66.94 -52.25
N TYR A 81 -1.29 67.33 -51.73
CA TYR A 81 -1.36 67.87 -50.33
C TYR A 81 -2.43 67.27 -49.41
N HIS A 82 -3.57 66.80 -49.90
CA HIS A 82 -4.60 66.19 -49.03
C HIS A 82 -4.45 64.67 -48.88
N GLN A 83 -3.92 63.98 -49.89
CA GLN A 83 -3.83 62.52 -49.93
C GLN A 83 -2.83 61.95 -48.91
N GLU A 84 -1.70 62.63 -48.68
CA GLU A 84 -0.66 62.17 -47.75
C GLU A 84 -1.09 62.28 -46.27
N SER A 85 -1.88 63.29 -45.90
CA SER A 85 -2.42 63.42 -44.53
C SER A 85 -3.30 62.23 -44.13
N TYR A 86 -4.14 61.73 -45.06
CA TYR A 86 -4.95 60.54 -44.83
C TYR A 86 -4.11 59.24 -44.80
N LYS A 87 -3.11 59.11 -45.68
CA LYS A 87 -2.17 57.97 -45.65
C LYS A 87 -1.37 57.93 -44.35
N GLU A 88 -0.94 59.09 -43.83
CA GLU A 88 -0.20 59.19 -42.57
C GLU A 88 -1.09 58.86 -41.37
N SER A 89 -2.34 59.33 -41.34
CA SER A 89 -3.32 58.94 -40.32
C SER A 89 -3.56 57.42 -40.27
N TYR A 90 -3.57 56.75 -41.43
CA TYR A 90 -3.68 55.29 -41.51
C TYR A 90 -2.42 54.57 -41.02
N LYS A 91 -1.23 55.03 -41.42
CA LYS A 91 0.07 54.52 -40.93
C LYS A 91 0.18 54.65 -39.41
N ASP A 92 -0.22 55.79 -38.84
CA ASP A 92 -0.19 56.04 -37.40
C ASP A 92 -1.23 55.19 -36.64
N ARG A 93 -2.45 55.05 -37.16
CA ARG A 93 -3.45 54.11 -36.60
C ARG A 93 -2.89 52.67 -36.55
N ARG A 94 -2.21 52.24 -37.61
CA ARG A 94 -1.53 50.93 -37.67
C ARG A 94 -0.39 50.82 -36.65
N ARG A 95 0.42 51.87 -36.49
CA ARG A 95 1.49 51.95 -35.48
C ARG A 95 0.93 51.82 -34.06
N ARG A 96 -0.13 52.58 -33.72
CA ARG A 96 -0.79 52.52 -32.40
C ARG A 96 -1.36 51.13 -32.10
N ALA A 97 -2.05 50.51 -33.07
CA ALA A 97 -2.58 49.15 -32.94
C ALA A 97 -1.47 48.11 -32.71
N HIS A 98 -0.35 48.22 -33.45
CA HIS A 98 0.81 47.35 -33.27
C HIS A 98 1.44 47.50 -31.87
N THR A 99 1.64 48.73 -31.40
CA THR A 99 2.15 49.01 -30.05
C THR A 99 1.21 48.45 -28.97
N GLN A 100 -0.11 48.60 -29.11
CA GLN A 100 -1.08 48.06 -28.16
C GLN A 100 -1.06 46.52 -28.13
N ALA A 101 -0.94 45.86 -29.29
CA ALA A 101 -0.84 44.41 -29.37
C ALA A 101 0.45 43.88 -28.71
N GLU A 102 1.59 44.53 -28.94
CA GLU A 102 2.86 44.16 -28.31
C GLU A 102 2.87 44.44 -26.80
N GLN A 103 2.23 45.52 -26.34
CA GLN A 103 2.06 45.77 -24.90
C GLN A 103 1.22 44.67 -24.25
N LYS A 104 0.07 44.31 -24.84
CA LYS A 104 -0.77 43.21 -24.35
C LYS A 104 -0.01 41.88 -24.29
N ARG A 105 0.87 41.60 -25.26
CA ARG A 105 1.78 40.45 -25.26
C ARG A 105 2.81 40.52 -24.12
N ARG A 106 3.43 41.69 -23.89
CA ARG A 106 4.38 41.90 -22.78
C ARG A 106 3.73 41.74 -21.42
N ASP A 107 2.51 42.23 -21.24
CA ASP A 107 1.75 42.10 -20.00
C ASP A 107 1.35 40.64 -19.72
N ALA A 108 1.01 39.88 -20.77
CA ALA A 108 0.76 38.44 -20.65
C ALA A 108 2.03 37.66 -20.26
N ILE A 109 3.18 37.97 -20.87
CA ILE A 109 4.47 37.38 -20.49
C ILE A 109 4.82 37.76 -19.04
N LYS A 110 4.61 39.01 -18.63
CA LYS A 110 4.87 39.47 -17.27
C LYS A 110 4.06 38.67 -16.24
N ARG A 111 2.75 38.51 -16.44
CA ARG A 111 1.91 37.67 -15.57
C ARG A 111 2.43 36.24 -15.47
N GLY A 112 2.85 35.64 -16.59
CA GLY A 112 3.47 34.30 -16.56
C GLY A 112 4.75 34.22 -15.71
N TYR A 113 5.54 35.28 -15.59
CA TYR A 113 6.68 35.32 -14.65
C TYR A 113 6.23 35.46 -13.18
N ASP A 114 5.17 36.25 -12.93
CA ASP A 114 4.60 36.43 -11.60
C ASP A 114 3.95 35.11 -11.09
N ASP A 115 3.27 34.37 -11.99
CA ASP A 115 2.73 33.03 -11.76
C ASP A 115 3.86 32.02 -11.44
N LEU A 116 4.94 32.01 -12.23
CA LEU A 116 6.10 31.14 -12.00
C LEU A 116 6.77 31.38 -10.64
N GLN A 117 6.89 32.64 -10.21
CA GLN A 117 7.43 32.95 -8.87
C GLN A 117 6.52 32.44 -7.75
N THR A 118 5.21 32.36 -8.01
CA THR A 118 4.20 31.90 -7.05
C THR A 118 4.11 30.38 -6.96
N ILE A 119 4.32 29.63 -8.05
CA ILE A 119 4.21 28.15 -8.05
C ILE A 119 5.54 27.41 -7.84
N VAL A 120 6.69 28.06 -8.03
CA VAL A 120 8.02 27.45 -7.85
C VAL A 120 8.51 27.73 -6.42
N PRO A 121 8.60 26.74 -5.51
CA PRO A 121 8.89 27.00 -4.09
C PRO A 121 10.23 27.68 -3.84
N THR A 122 11.25 27.35 -4.65
CA THR A 122 12.59 27.96 -4.54
C THR A 122 12.61 29.43 -4.99
N CYS A 123 11.58 29.93 -5.68
CA CYS A 123 11.42 31.35 -5.96
C CYS A 123 10.89 32.12 -4.74
N GLN A 124 10.01 31.52 -3.94
CA GLN A 124 9.40 32.13 -2.74
C GLN A 124 10.38 32.26 -1.56
N GLN A 125 11.36 31.35 -1.45
CA GLN A 125 12.21 31.21 -0.26
C GLN A 125 13.18 32.39 0.02
N GLN A 126 13.33 33.38 -0.87
CA GLN A 126 14.29 34.47 -0.68
C GLN A 126 13.79 35.65 0.18
N ASP A 127 12.50 35.72 0.51
CA ASP A 127 11.90 36.89 1.20
C ASP A 127 12.37 37.10 2.66
N PHE A 128 13.17 36.17 3.23
CA PHE A 128 13.46 36.13 4.66
C PHE A 128 14.87 36.58 5.11
N SER A 129 15.81 36.97 4.25
CA SER A 129 17.19 37.26 4.73
C SER A 129 17.98 38.44 4.16
N ILE A 130 17.81 38.86 2.89
CA ILE A 130 18.44 40.09 2.37
C ILE A 130 17.44 40.83 1.48
N GLY A 131 17.33 42.15 1.67
CA GLY A 131 16.17 42.96 1.28
C GLY A 131 15.75 42.88 -0.20
N SER A 132 14.51 42.43 -0.42
CA SER A 132 13.58 42.82 -1.50
C SER A 132 14.13 42.97 -2.93
N GLN A 133 15.16 42.19 -3.32
CA GLN A 133 15.61 42.12 -4.71
C GLN A 133 14.73 41.13 -5.48
N LYS A 134 13.93 41.67 -6.40
CA LYS A 134 13.10 40.84 -7.31
C LYS A 134 13.99 39.92 -8.13
N LEU A 135 13.69 38.61 -8.12
CA LEU A 135 14.42 37.61 -8.88
C LEU A 135 14.50 38.01 -10.37
N SER A 136 15.70 37.87 -10.95
CA SER A 136 15.88 38.14 -12.38
C SER A 136 15.16 37.08 -13.21
N LYS A 137 14.69 37.46 -14.41
CA LYS A 137 13.97 36.55 -15.31
C LYS A 137 14.73 35.26 -15.60
N ALA A 138 16.06 35.35 -15.77
CA ALA A 138 16.92 34.18 -15.99
C ALA A 138 16.91 33.23 -14.79
N ILE A 139 16.97 33.76 -13.57
CA ILE A 139 16.93 32.94 -12.34
C ILE A 139 15.56 32.29 -12.14
N VAL A 140 14.45 33.00 -12.43
CA VAL A 140 13.10 32.41 -12.37
C VAL A 140 12.98 31.25 -13.36
N LEU A 141 13.45 31.41 -14.59
CA LEU A 141 13.44 30.33 -15.58
C LEU A 141 14.31 29.14 -15.16
N GLN A 142 15.51 29.38 -14.65
CA GLN A 142 16.39 28.29 -14.18
C GLN A 142 15.74 27.51 -13.03
N LYS A 143 15.27 28.21 -11.98
CA LYS A 143 14.56 27.59 -10.85
C LYS A 143 13.32 26.81 -11.29
N THR A 144 12.62 27.28 -12.33
CA THR A 144 11.49 26.57 -12.93
C THR A 144 11.93 25.28 -13.62
N ILE A 145 13.02 25.30 -14.39
CA ILE A 145 13.59 24.09 -15.04
C ILE A 145 13.99 23.07 -13.98
N ASP A 146 14.73 23.50 -12.95
CA ASP A 146 15.19 22.64 -11.86
C ASP A 146 13.99 22.02 -11.12
N TYR A 147 12.92 22.78 -10.90
CA TYR A 147 11.70 22.30 -10.25
C TYR A 147 10.91 21.31 -11.14
N ILE A 148 10.85 21.51 -12.46
CA ILE A 148 10.25 20.53 -13.39
C ILE A 148 11.04 19.21 -13.37
N GLN A 149 12.37 19.28 -13.37
CA GLN A 149 13.23 18.09 -13.25
C GLN A 149 13.03 17.36 -11.91
N PHE A 150 12.92 18.12 -10.81
CA PHE A 150 12.57 17.58 -9.50
C PHE A 150 11.20 16.87 -9.52
N LEU A 151 10.16 17.51 -10.06
CA LEU A 151 8.82 16.93 -10.16
C LEU A 151 8.79 15.65 -11.02
N HIS A 152 9.56 15.60 -12.12
CA HIS A 152 9.72 14.37 -12.91
C HIS A 152 10.38 13.24 -12.10
N LYS A 153 11.41 13.55 -11.31
CA LYS A 153 12.09 12.58 -10.45
C LYS A 153 11.18 12.05 -9.34
N GLU A 154 10.46 12.95 -8.65
CA GLU A 154 9.56 12.57 -7.56
C GLU A 154 8.35 11.79 -8.07
N LYS A 155 7.77 12.20 -9.21
CA LYS A 155 6.72 11.43 -9.90
C LYS A 155 7.19 10.00 -10.22
N LYS A 156 8.38 9.84 -10.81
CA LYS A 156 8.94 8.51 -11.13
C LYS A 156 9.08 7.64 -9.88
N LYS A 157 9.59 8.20 -8.78
CA LYS A 157 9.73 7.52 -7.50
C LYS A 157 8.36 7.05 -6.96
N GLN A 158 7.34 7.91 -7.01
CA GLN A 158 5.98 7.55 -6.60
C GLN A 158 5.38 6.44 -7.49
N GLU A 159 5.63 6.47 -8.80
CA GLU A 159 5.20 5.40 -9.73
C GLU A 159 5.88 4.04 -9.43
N GLU A 160 7.17 4.06 -9.06
CA GLU A 160 7.93 2.87 -8.63
C GLU A 160 7.43 2.32 -7.28
N GLU A 161 7.13 3.19 -6.32
CA GLU A 161 6.57 2.83 -5.01
C GLU A 161 5.17 2.21 -5.15
N VAL A 162 4.28 2.83 -5.92
CA VAL A 162 2.95 2.29 -6.23
C VAL A 162 3.04 0.93 -6.97
N SER A 163 4.01 0.77 -7.88
CA SER A 163 4.27 -0.50 -8.56
C SER A 163 4.70 -1.60 -7.58
N THR A 164 5.50 -1.24 -6.57
CA THR A 164 5.98 -2.16 -5.53
C THR A 164 4.84 -2.57 -4.59
N LEU A 165 4.11 -1.61 -4.01
CA LEU A 165 2.97 -1.87 -3.14
C LEU A 165 1.88 -2.73 -3.80
N ARG A 166 1.66 -2.57 -5.13
CA ARG A 166 0.73 -3.43 -5.89
C ARG A 166 1.19 -4.89 -5.96
N LYS A 167 2.50 -5.15 -6.06
CA LYS A 167 3.06 -6.51 -6.03
C LYS A 167 2.92 -7.12 -4.65
N ASP A 168 3.19 -6.35 -3.60
CA ASP A 168 3.07 -6.80 -2.21
C ASP A 168 1.62 -7.17 -1.87
N VAL A 169 0.65 -6.32 -2.26
CA VAL A 169 -0.79 -6.62 -2.14
C VAL A 169 -1.18 -7.88 -2.92
N MET A 170 -0.60 -8.12 -4.10
CA MET A 170 -0.84 -9.34 -4.87
C MET A 170 -0.27 -10.58 -4.17
N ALA A 171 0.96 -10.51 -3.66
CA ALA A 171 1.58 -11.59 -2.90
C ALA A 171 0.81 -11.91 -1.60
N LEU A 172 0.37 -10.88 -0.86
CA LEU A 172 -0.47 -11.03 0.32
C LEU A 172 -1.83 -11.67 0.00
N LYS A 173 -2.45 -11.32 -1.13
CA LYS A 173 -3.68 -11.96 -1.60
C LYS A 173 -3.46 -13.45 -1.95
N ILE A 174 -2.36 -13.78 -2.63
CA ILE A 174 -2.00 -15.17 -2.95
C ILE A 174 -1.77 -15.98 -1.68
N MET A 175 -1.00 -15.44 -0.72
CA MET A 175 -0.77 -16.08 0.59
C MET A 175 -2.08 -16.27 1.35
N LYS A 176 -2.94 -15.25 1.42
CA LYS A 176 -4.27 -15.34 2.06
C LYS A 176 -5.08 -16.51 1.47
N VAL A 177 -5.23 -16.57 0.14
CA VAL A 177 -5.99 -17.64 -0.53
C VAL A 177 -5.37 -19.01 -0.27
N ASN A 178 -4.05 -19.13 -0.22
CA ASN A 178 -3.38 -20.39 0.11
C ASN A 178 -3.67 -20.84 1.55
N TYR A 179 -3.61 -19.93 2.53
CA TYR A 179 -3.99 -20.25 3.92
C TYR A 179 -5.48 -20.60 4.05
N GLU A 180 -6.37 -19.89 3.36
CA GLU A 180 -7.81 -20.21 3.35
C GLU A 180 -8.07 -21.62 2.78
N GLN A 181 -7.33 -22.04 1.75
CA GLN A 181 -7.39 -23.41 1.21
C GLN A 181 -6.90 -24.46 2.22
N ILE A 182 -5.79 -24.21 2.92
CA ILE A 182 -5.25 -25.12 3.95
C ILE A 182 -6.23 -25.25 5.13
N VAL A 183 -6.77 -24.12 5.62
CA VAL A 183 -7.76 -24.11 6.71
C VAL A 183 -9.02 -24.87 6.30
N LYS A 184 -9.51 -24.66 5.08
CA LYS A 184 -10.68 -25.39 4.58
C LYS A 184 -10.41 -26.89 4.48
N ALA A 185 -9.26 -27.30 3.95
CA ALA A 185 -8.89 -28.71 3.85
C ALA A 185 -8.82 -29.40 5.23
N HIS A 186 -8.40 -28.69 6.28
CA HIS A 186 -8.46 -29.19 7.66
C HIS A 186 -9.90 -29.23 8.23
N GLN A 187 -10.76 -28.26 7.90
CA GLN A 187 -12.17 -28.26 8.33
C GLN A 187 -13.00 -29.36 7.65
N ASP A 188 -12.70 -29.67 6.39
CA ASP A 188 -13.32 -30.77 5.64
C ASP A 188 -12.83 -32.16 6.14
N ASN A 189 -11.84 -32.21 7.06
CA ASN A 189 -11.28 -33.43 7.67
C ASN A 189 -11.19 -33.35 9.21
N PRO A 190 -12.33 -33.23 9.93
CA PRO A 190 -12.37 -32.91 11.37
C PRO A 190 -11.89 -34.02 12.33
N HIS A 191 -11.22 -35.06 11.83
CA HIS A 191 -10.72 -36.19 12.64
C HIS A 191 -9.18 -36.39 12.57
N GLU A 192 -8.48 -35.59 11.76
CA GLU A 192 -7.01 -35.59 11.73
C GLU A 192 -6.43 -34.53 12.69
N GLY A 193 -6.40 -34.84 14.00
CA GLY A 193 -5.44 -34.21 14.91
C GLY A 193 -5.84 -34.01 16.37
N GLU A 194 -7.13 -33.81 16.69
CA GLU A 194 -7.49 -33.37 18.05
C GLU A 194 -7.40 -34.45 19.14
N ASP A 195 -7.51 -35.75 18.82
CA ASP A 195 -7.57 -36.82 19.85
C ASP A 195 -6.65 -38.04 19.62
N GLN A 196 -5.83 -38.06 18.56
CA GLN A 196 -5.01 -39.25 18.24
C GLN A 196 -3.79 -39.43 19.17
N VAL A 197 -3.33 -38.36 19.82
CA VAL A 197 -2.13 -38.33 20.67
C VAL A 197 -2.37 -37.40 21.84
N SER A 198 -2.23 -37.90 23.08
CA SER A 198 -2.37 -37.09 24.30
C SER A 198 -1.36 -35.93 24.33
N ASP A 199 -1.77 -34.79 24.88
CA ASP A 199 -0.90 -33.62 25.07
C ASP A 199 0.36 -33.92 25.89
N GLN A 200 0.31 -34.92 26.79
CA GLN A 200 1.50 -35.40 27.50
C GLN A 200 2.55 -35.98 26.53
N VAL A 201 2.12 -36.72 25.51
CA VAL A 201 3.03 -37.28 24.50
C VAL A 201 3.55 -36.17 23.59
N LYS A 202 2.71 -35.19 23.21
CA LYS A 202 3.15 -33.99 22.47
C LYS A 202 4.23 -33.22 23.25
N PHE A 203 4.02 -33.03 24.56
CA PHE A 203 4.98 -32.39 25.45
C PHE A 203 6.28 -33.20 25.56
N ASN A 204 6.21 -34.52 25.74
CA ASN A 204 7.39 -35.38 25.81
C ASN A 204 8.22 -35.33 24.50
N VAL A 205 7.58 -35.27 23.34
CA VAL A 205 8.25 -35.09 22.04
C VAL A 205 8.95 -33.73 21.98
N PHE A 206 8.25 -32.64 22.32
CA PHE A 206 8.84 -31.30 22.36
C PHE A 206 10.04 -31.24 23.32
N GLN A 207 9.89 -31.79 24.53
CA GLN A 207 10.96 -31.82 25.53
C GLN A 207 12.18 -32.59 25.01
N GLY A 208 12.00 -33.79 24.47
CA GLY A 208 13.12 -34.58 23.92
C GLY A 208 13.87 -33.88 22.77
N ILE A 209 13.17 -33.12 21.93
CA ILE A 209 13.80 -32.30 20.88
C ILE A 209 14.60 -31.16 21.50
N MET A 210 14.02 -30.43 22.45
CA MET A 210 14.67 -29.31 23.13
C MET A 210 15.89 -29.75 23.95
N ASP A 211 15.78 -30.88 24.67
CA ASP A 211 16.87 -31.48 25.44
C ASP A 211 18.02 -31.91 24.52
N SER A 212 17.71 -32.52 23.36
CA SER A 212 18.72 -32.90 22.36
C SER A 212 19.46 -31.69 21.78
N LEU A 213 18.71 -30.64 21.42
CA LEU A 213 19.28 -29.38 20.92
C LEU A 213 20.14 -28.70 22.00
N PHE A 214 19.65 -28.60 23.24
CA PHE A 214 20.38 -27.98 24.35
C PHE A 214 21.66 -28.75 24.73
N GLN A 215 21.64 -30.09 24.67
CA GLN A 215 22.85 -30.91 24.85
C GLN A 215 23.88 -30.63 23.75
N SER A 216 23.46 -30.59 22.47
CA SER A 216 24.37 -30.24 21.37
C SER A 216 24.92 -28.81 21.51
N PHE A 217 24.10 -27.85 21.93
CA PHE A 217 24.52 -26.47 22.19
C PHE A 217 25.60 -26.42 23.27
N ASN A 218 25.39 -27.07 24.41
CA ASN A 218 26.38 -27.10 25.51
C ASN A 218 27.67 -27.84 25.13
N ALA A 219 27.62 -28.78 24.19
CA ALA A 219 28.80 -29.49 23.69
C ALA A 219 29.60 -28.66 22.66
N SER A 220 28.93 -27.87 21.83
CA SER A 220 29.54 -27.12 20.72
C SER A 220 29.87 -25.65 21.05
N VAL A 221 29.25 -25.06 22.08
CA VAL A 221 29.34 -23.62 22.36
C VAL A 221 30.17 -23.31 23.60
N SER A 222 31.36 -22.75 23.36
CA SER A 222 32.23 -22.19 24.40
C SER A 222 31.78 -20.77 24.79
N MET A 223 31.87 -20.45 26.09
CA MET A 223 31.60 -19.12 26.65
C MET A 223 32.87 -18.35 27.06
N ALA A 224 34.06 -18.79 26.61
CA ALA A 224 35.32 -18.20 27.07
C ALA A 224 35.57 -16.75 26.58
N SER A 225 34.98 -16.34 25.46
CA SER A 225 34.98 -14.94 24.99
C SER A 225 33.78 -14.65 24.08
N PHE A 226 33.42 -13.37 23.89
CA PHE A 226 32.31 -12.99 22.99
C PHE A 226 32.58 -13.36 21.51
N GLN A 227 33.84 -13.26 21.07
CA GLN A 227 34.22 -13.61 19.70
C GLN A 227 34.16 -15.13 19.45
N GLU A 228 34.57 -15.91 20.44
CA GLU A 228 34.46 -17.38 20.40
C GLU A 228 33.00 -17.83 20.52
N LEU A 229 32.24 -17.26 21.46
CA LEU A 229 30.80 -17.51 21.63
C LEU A 229 30.03 -17.27 20.33
N SER A 230 30.23 -16.11 19.70
CA SER A 230 29.55 -15.79 18.44
C SER A 230 29.95 -16.75 17.31
N ALA A 231 31.24 -17.06 17.14
CA ALA A 231 31.69 -18.02 16.14
C ALA A 231 31.14 -19.45 16.37
N CYS A 232 31.15 -19.92 17.62
CA CYS A 232 30.61 -21.22 17.99
C CYS A 232 29.09 -21.30 17.82
N VAL A 233 28.33 -20.25 18.18
CA VAL A 233 26.87 -20.21 18.00
C VAL A 233 26.49 -20.22 16.52
N PHE A 234 27.18 -19.45 15.66
CA PHE A 234 26.94 -19.51 14.21
C PHE A 234 27.22 -20.91 13.66
N SER A 235 28.37 -21.50 14.01
CA SER A 235 28.74 -22.85 13.58
C SER A 235 27.73 -23.91 14.05
N TRP A 236 27.28 -23.82 15.30
CA TRP A 236 26.28 -24.72 15.87
C TRP A 236 24.93 -24.61 15.16
N ILE A 237 24.42 -23.40 14.91
CA ILE A 237 23.17 -23.20 14.16
C ILE A 237 23.29 -23.78 12.75
N GLU A 238 24.40 -23.52 12.05
CA GLU A 238 24.62 -24.02 10.70
C GLU A 238 24.73 -25.55 10.64
N GLU A 239 25.20 -26.22 11.70
CA GLU A 239 25.33 -27.68 11.73
C GLU A 239 24.06 -28.38 12.25
N HIS A 240 23.50 -27.90 13.35
CA HIS A 240 22.48 -28.60 14.14
C HIS A 240 21.04 -28.13 13.86
N CYS A 241 20.84 -26.90 13.36
CA CYS A 241 19.49 -26.36 13.06
C CYS A 241 19.07 -26.50 11.59
N LYS A 242 19.80 -27.28 10.78
CA LYS A 242 19.41 -27.59 9.39
C LYS A 242 18.13 -28.45 9.36
N PRO A 243 17.25 -28.30 8.34
CA PRO A 243 16.01 -29.08 8.24
C PRO A 243 16.20 -30.60 8.25
N GLN A 244 17.34 -31.09 7.75
CA GLN A 244 17.68 -32.52 7.76
C GLN A 244 18.05 -32.99 9.18
N THR A 245 18.98 -32.31 9.85
CA THR A 245 19.39 -32.62 11.23
C THR A 245 18.21 -32.57 12.20
N LEU A 246 17.34 -31.56 12.07
CA LEU A 246 16.12 -31.45 12.88
C LEU A 246 15.16 -32.62 12.64
N ARG A 247 14.99 -33.11 11.39
CA ARG A 247 14.19 -34.32 11.11
C ARG A 247 14.78 -35.56 11.78
N GLU A 248 16.11 -35.70 11.77
CA GLU A 248 16.81 -36.82 12.40
C GLU A 248 16.65 -36.81 13.92
N ILE A 249 16.78 -35.63 14.57
CA ILE A 249 16.49 -35.45 16.00
C ILE A 249 15.03 -35.83 16.32
N VAL A 250 14.06 -35.31 15.56
CA VAL A 250 12.63 -35.61 15.75
C VAL A 250 12.35 -37.11 15.61
N MET A 251 12.90 -37.77 14.59
CA MET A 251 12.74 -39.22 14.41
C MET A 251 13.39 -40.02 15.54
N GLY A 252 14.57 -39.61 16.02
CA GLY A 252 15.26 -40.22 17.15
C GLY A 252 14.42 -40.16 18.44
N VAL A 253 13.91 -38.98 18.77
CA VAL A 253 13.04 -38.75 19.94
C VAL A 253 11.74 -39.56 19.84
N LEU A 254 11.09 -39.58 18.67
CA LEU A 254 9.88 -40.39 18.44
C LEU A 254 10.16 -41.88 18.59
N HIS A 255 11.31 -42.37 18.12
CA HIS A 255 11.71 -43.77 18.28
C HIS A 255 12.00 -44.11 19.75
N GLN A 256 12.68 -43.22 20.48
CA GLN A 256 12.97 -43.38 21.91
C GLN A 256 11.69 -43.43 22.74
N LEU A 257 10.72 -42.54 22.47
CA LEU A 257 9.41 -42.53 23.14
C LEU A 257 8.57 -43.76 22.81
N LYS A 258 8.61 -44.24 21.56
CA LYS A 258 7.98 -45.52 21.18
C LYS A 258 8.52 -46.68 22.02
N ASN A 259 9.84 -46.72 22.24
CA ASN A 259 10.51 -47.75 23.03
C ASN A 259 10.39 -47.56 24.56
N GLN A 260 9.65 -46.54 25.03
CA GLN A 260 9.26 -46.37 26.44
C GLN A 260 7.78 -46.71 26.67
N LEU A 261 6.99 -46.85 25.60
CA LEU A 261 5.56 -47.16 25.63
C LEU A 261 5.25 -48.65 25.38
N TYR A 262 6.28 -49.45 25.08
CA TYR A 262 6.23 -50.89 24.78
C TYR A 262 7.46 -51.59 25.37
#